data_AF-A0A6B2DSU7-F1
#
_entry.id   AF-A0A6B2DSU7-F1
#
_cell.length_a   1.000
_cell.length_b   1.000
_cell.length_c   1.000
_cell.angle_alpha   90.00
_cell.angle_beta   90.00
_cell.angle_gamma   90.00
#
_symmetry.space_group_name_H-M   'P 1'
#
loop_
_entity.id
_entity.type
_entity.pdbx_description
1 polymer ?
#
loop_
_entity_poly.entity_id
_entity_poly.type
_entity_poly.pdbx_seq_one_letter_code
_entity_poly.pdbx_strand_id
1 'polypeptide(L)'
;MTSTRRVKTAVAAAGISSFALLYAPQPVLPQLAAQYHLDPGGAALAVSVATGALAIAVLPIAALSEVVGRRPVILTSVIASVVFGLLLPLMPTYPALLVLRALQGVAIAGFPGVAAAYLAERLGRAGVAAAVGAMIAGNTIGG
;
A
#
# COMPACT_ATOMS: atom_id res chain seq x y z
N MET A 1 23.56 2.91 18.26
CA MET A 1 22.27 2.32 18.72
C MET A 1 21.04 3.20 18.45
N THR A 2 21.18 4.50 18.22
CA THR A 2 20.07 5.45 17.91
C THR A 2 19.46 5.30 16.51
N SER A 3 20.20 4.76 15.53
CA SER A 3 19.74 4.56 14.14
C SER A 3 18.66 3.47 13.99
N THR A 4 18.79 2.35 14.69
CA THR A 4 17.90 1.18 14.54
C THR A 4 16.46 1.46 14.98
N ARG A 5 16.25 2.25 16.03
CA ARG A 5 14.91 2.59 16.53
C ARG A 5 14.18 3.57 15.59
N ARG A 6 14.90 4.49 14.95
CA ARG A 6 14.37 5.41 13.91
C ARG A 6 13.98 4.66 12.63
N VAL A 7 14.79 3.69 12.21
CA VAL A 7 14.48 2.87 11.03
C VAL A 7 13.24 2.00 11.28
N LYS A 8 13.15 1.35 12.44
CA LYS A 8 11.97 0.54 12.81
C LYS A 8 10.67 1.36 12.84
N THR A 9 10.72 2.56 13.41
CA THR A 9 9.55 3.46 13.48
C THR A 9 9.15 4.00 12.10
N ALA A 10 10.12 4.35 11.24
CA ALA A 10 9.84 4.77 9.87
C ALA A 10 9.20 3.64 9.04
N VAL A 11 9.70 2.41 9.18
CA VAL A 11 9.11 1.22 8.53
C VAL A 11 7.69 0.97 9.05
N ALA A 12 7.47 1.02 10.37
CA ALA A 12 6.12 0.86 10.92
C ALA A 12 5.15 1.93 10.40
N ALA A 13 5.56 3.21 10.41
CA ALA A 13 4.73 4.31 9.92
C ALA A 13 4.42 4.19 8.41
N ALA A 14 5.39 3.79 7.60
CA ALA A 14 5.19 3.55 6.17
C ALA A 14 4.25 2.37 5.90
N GLY A 15 4.32 1.31 6.72
CA GLY A 15 3.39 0.17 6.65
C GLY A 15 1.96 0.55 7.00
N ILE A 16 1.77 1.26 8.11
CA ILE A 16 0.46 1.78 8.51
C ILE A 16 -0.10 2.69 7.42
N SER A 17 0.69 3.63 6.91
CA SER A 17 0.24 4.57 5.87
C SER A 17 -0.15 3.85 4.57
N SER A 18 0.62 2.84 4.17
CA SER A 18 0.36 2.04 2.97
C SER A 18 -0.97 1.29 3.05
N PHE A 19 -1.26 0.65 4.19
CA PHE A 19 -2.53 -0.05 4.40
C PHE A 19 -3.70 0.91 4.59
N ALA A 20 -3.51 2.01 5.31
CA ALA A 20 -4.52 3.05 5.45
C ALA A 20 -4.95 3.59 4.08
N LEU A 21 -4.00 3.87 3.18
CA LEU A 21 -4.31 4.29 1.80
C LEU A 21 -4.98 3.20 0.95
N LEU A 22 -4.62 1.93 1.18
CA LEU A 22 -5.23 0.82 0.46
C LEU A 22 -6.72 0.66 0.82
N TYR A 23 -7.07 0.86 2.09
CA TYR A 23 -8.43 0.65 2.61
C TYR A 23 -9.25 1.93 2.83
N ALA A 24 -8.65 3.12 2.66
CA ALA A 24 -9.35 4.41 2.74
C ALA A 24 -10.67 4.50 1.96
N PRO A 25 -10.87 3.82 0.81
CA PRO A 25 -12.16 3.81 0.13
C PRO A 25 -13.29 3.09 0.87
N GLN A 26 -12.99 2.16 1.78
CA GLN A 26 -14.00 1.35 2.50
C GLN A 26 -15.09 2.17 3.20
N PRO A 27 -14.78 3.16 4.05
CA PRO A 27 -15.80 3.99 4.71
C PRO A 27 -16.59 4.87 3.74
N VAL A 28 -16.05 5.15 2.54
CA VAL A 28 -16.68 6.03 1.54
C VAL A 28 -17.28 5.26 0.37
N LEU A 29 -17.31 3.93 0.39
CA LEU A 29 -17.96 3.13 -0.67
C LEU A 29 -19.42 3.53 -0.93
N PRO A 30 -20.27 3.81 0.09
CA PRO A 30 -21.63 4.28 -0.17
C PRO A 30 -21.67 5.63 -0.92
N GLN A 31 -20.71 6.51 -0.64
CA GLN A 31 -20.61 7.82 -1.29
C GLN A 31 -20.12 7.68 -2.74
N LEU A 32 -19.15 6.79 -2.99
CA LEU A 32 -18.72 6.43 -4.34
C LEU A 32 -19.86 5.81 -5.15
N ALA A 33 -20.64 4.91 -4.53
CA ALA A 33 -21.80 4.29 -5.17
C ALA A 33 -22.84 5.33 -5.57
N ALA A 34 -23.13 6.29 -4.69
CA ALA A 34 -24.04 7.39 -4.98
C ALA A 34 -23.50 8.33 -6.07
N GLN A 35 -22.24 8.76 -5.98
CA GLN A 35 -21.62 9.71 -6.91
C GLN A 35 -21.51 9.16 -8.33
N TYR A 36 -21.09 7.90 -8.47
CA TYR A 36 -20.87 7.27 -9.77
C TYR A 36 -22.03 6.37 -10.22
N HIS A 37 -23.16 6.37 -9.49
CA HIS A 37 -24.35 5.57 -9.78
C HIS A 37 -24.04 4.07 -9.93
N LEU A 38 -23.24 3.54 -9.00
CA LEU A 38 -22.77 2.16 -9.00
C LEU A 38 -23.64 1.28 -8.10
N ASP A 39 -23.71 0.00 -8.43
CA ASP A 39 -24.15 -1.03 -7.50
C ASP A 39 -23.05 -1.29 -6.43
N PRO A 40 -23.36 -2.05 -5.36
CA PRO A 40 -22.38 -2.36 -4.32
C PRO A 40 -21.13 -3.07 -4.85
N GLY A 41 -21.30 -3.95 -5.85
CA GLY A 41 -20.19 -4.63 -6.53
C GLY A 41 -19.29 -3.65 -7.26
N GLY A 42 -19.89 -2.72 -8.01
CA GLY A 42 -19.23 -1.63 -8.70
C GLY A 42 -18.37 -0.81 -7.77
N ALA A 43 -18.89 -0.32 -6.64
CA ALA A 43 -18.10 0.45 -5.68
C ALA A 43 -16.96 -0.36 -5.05
N ALA A 44 -17.18 -1.64 -4.73
CA ALA A 44 -16.15 -2.52 -4.16
C ALA A 44 -14.96 -2.74 -5.11
N LEU A 45 -15.14 -2.59 -6.44
CA LEU A 45 -14.04 -2.70 -7.40
C LEU A 45 -12.90 -1.71 -7.14
N ALA A 46 -13.19 -0.53 -6.57
CA ALA A 46 -12.15 0.44 -6.22
C ALA A 46 -11.14 -0.13 -5.20
N VAL A 47 -11.59 -0.99 -4.28
CA VAL A 47 -10.71 -1.69 -3.34
C VAL A 47 -10.02 -2.86 -4.04
N SER A 48 -10.79 -3.70 -4.75
CA SER A 48 -10.29 -4.92 -5.40
C SER A 48 -9.23 -4.67 -6.48
N VAL A 49 -9.36 -3.60 -7.27
CA VAL A 49 -8.39 -3.27 -8.31
C VAL A 49 -7.05 -2.87 -7.69
N ALA A 50 -7.05 -2.09 -6.61
CA ALA A 50 -5.82 -1.71 -5.94
C ALA A 50 -5.14 -2.92 -5.26
N THR A 51 -5.91 -3.78 -4.59
CA THR A 51 -5.36 -5.00 -3.96
C THR A 51 -4.85 -6.00 -4.99
N GLY A 52 -5.57 -6.17 -6.10
CA GLY A 52 -5.14 -7.00 -7.23
C GLY A 52 -3.85 -6.49 -7.88
N ALA A 53 -3.77 -5.19 -8.16
CA ALA A 53 -2.57 -4.57 -8.71
C ALA A 53 -1.37 -4.69 -7.78
N LEU A 54 -1.58 -4.51 -6.46
CA LEU A 54 -0.55 -4.74 -5.45
C LEU A 54 -0.04 -6.18 -5.50
N ALA A 55 -0.95 -7.17 -5.51
CA ALA A 55 -0.58 -8.58 -5.53
C ALA A 55 0.27 -8.95 -6.75
N ILE A 56 -0.06 -8.38 -7.92
CA ILE A 56 0.71 -8.59 -9.16
C ILE A 56 2.08 -7.89 -9.08
N ALA A 57 2.14 -6.68 -8.53
CA ALA A 57 3.34 -5.85 -8.51
C ALA A 57 4.35 -6.21 -7.41
N VAL A 58 3.95 -6.96 -6.38
CA VAL A 58 4.80 -7.21 -5.21
C VAL A 58 6.10 -7.95 -5.55
N LEU A 59 6.03 -9.00 -6.38
CA LEU A 59 7.21 -9.79 -6.75
C LEU A 59 8.15 -9.01 -7.70
N PRO A 60 7.65 -8.37 -8.79
CA PRO A 60 8.50 -7.55 -9.66
C PRO A 60 9.19 -6.41 -8.92
N ILE A 61 8.48 -5.69 -8.04
CA ILE A 61 9.07 -4.55 -7.32
C ILE A 61 10.06 -5.03 -6.26
N ALA A 62 9.80 -6.15 -5.59
CA ALA A 62 10.77 -6.76 -4.69
C ALA A 62 12.07 -7.10 -5.43
N ALA A 63 11.99 -7.74 -6.60
CA ALA A 63 13.15 -8.05 -7.42
C ALA A 63 13.88 -6.78 -7.90
N LEU A 64 13.14 -5.75 -8.33
CA LEU A 64 13.71 -4.46 -8.72
C LEU A 64 14.49 -3.81 -7.57
N SER A 65 14.03 -3.98 -6.34
CA SER A 65 14.66 -3.39 -5.15
C SER A 65 16.04 -3.98 -4.82
N GLU A 66 16.35 -5.20 -5.29
CA GLU A 66 17.68 -5.79 -5.15
C GLU A 66 18.70 -5.12 -6.08
N VAL A 67 18.26 -4.66 -7.25
CA VAL A 67 19.12 -4.03 -8.26
C VAL A 67 19.25 -2.52 -8.05
N VAL A 68 18.12 -1.84 -7.81
CA VAL A 68 18.05 -0.37 -7.63
C VAL A 68 18.40 0.04 -6.20
N GLY A 69 18.30 -0.89 -5.25
CA GLY A 69 18.45 -0.66 -3.82
C GLY A 69 17.11 -0.42 -3.12
N ARG A 70 17.00 -0.93 -1.89
CA ARG A 70 15.74 -0.96 -1.14
C ARG A 70 15.24 0.41 -0.70
N ARG A 71 16.15 1.29 -0.28
CA ARG A 71 15.81 2.63 0.22
C ARG A 71 15.13 3.52 -0.84
N PRO A 72 15.68 3.70 -2.06
CA PRO A 72 15.01 4.51 -3.07
C PRO A 72 13.64 3.94 -3.45
N VAL A 73 13.51 2.62 -3.60
CA VAL A 73 12.22 1.96 -3.91
C VAL A 73 11.17 2.22 -2.82
N ILE A 74 11.53 2.07 -1.55
CA ILE A 74 10.60 2.36 -0.44
C ILE A 74 10.14 3.83 -0.46
N LEU A 75 11.07 4.78 -0.66
CA LEU A 75 10.73 6.20 -0.65
C LEU A 75 9.85 6.59 -1.83
N THR A 76 10.17 6.14 -3.04
CA THR A 76 9.37 6.44 -4.23
C THR A 76 8.00 5.81 -4.14
N SER A 77 7.89 4.58 -3.62
CA SER A 77 6.61 3.92 -3.36
C SER A 77 5.73 4.73 -2.41
N VAL A 78 6.23 5.11 -1.24
CA VAL A 78 5.45 5.88 -0.26
C VAL A 78 4.98 7.21 -0.84
N ILE A 79 5.88 7.96 -1.50
CA ILE A 79 5.54 9.25 -2.11
C ILE A 79 4.48 9.07 -3.20
N ALA A 80 4.67 8.10 -4.11
CA ALA A 80 3.72 7.83 -5.18
C ALA A 80 2.35 7.41 -4.64
N SER A 81 2.29 6.55 -3.62
CA SER A 81 1.03 6.14 -2.98
C SER A 81 0.25 7.32 -2.40
N VAL A 82 0.93 8.27 -1.78
CA VAL A 82 0.32 9.49 -1.25
C VAL A 82 -0.16 10.40 -2.37
N VAL A 83 0.67 10.64 -3.39
CA VAL A 83 0.30 11.47 -4.55
C VAL A 83 -0.94 10.92 -5.23
N PHE A 84 -0.98 9.61 -5.53
CA PHE A 84 -2.16 8.99 -6.12
C PHE A 84 -3.37 9.07 -5.19
N GLY A 85 -3.18 8.91 -3.88
CA GLY A 85 -4.23 9.09 -2.88
C GLY A 85 -4.86 10.48 -2.91
N LEU A 86 -4.04 11.53 -3.04
CA LEU A 86 -4.49 12.93 -3.12
C LEU A 86 -5.18 13.26 -4.45
N LEU A 87 -4.84 12.53 -5.52
CA LEU A 87 -5.45 12.70 -6.84
C LEU A 87 -6.80 11.98 -6.98
N LEU A 88 -7.09 10.96 -6.16
CA LEU A 88 -8.34 10.17 -6.25
C LEU A 88 -9.62 11.00 -6.17
N PRO A 89 -9.78 11.97 -5.24
CA PRO A 89 -11.00 12.78 -5.15
C PRO A 89 -11.22 13.69 -6.37
N LEU A 90 -10.18 13.89 -7.19
CA LEU A 90 -10.22 14.77 -8.37
C LEU A 90 -10.62 14.02 -9.64
N MET A 91 -10.86 12.71 -9.57
CA MET A 91 -11.14 11.90 -10.76
C MET A 91 -12.56 12.14 -11.29
N PRO A 92 -12.71 12.58 -12.56
CA PRO A 92 -14.02 12.96 -13.10
C PRO A 92 -14.90 11.74 -13.43
N THR A 93 -14.29 10.56 -13.62
CA THR A 93 -14.99 9.34 -14.02
C THR A 93 -14.53 8.14 -13.20
N TYR A 94 -15.42 7.16 -13.01
CA TYR A 94 -15.10 5.96 -12.26
C TYR A 94 -13.97 5.13 -12.88
N PRO A 95 -13.87 4.95 -14.22
CA PRO A 95 -12.73 4.27 -14.82
C PRO A 95 -11.39 4.98 -14.56
N ALA A 96 -11.35 6.32 -14.59
CA ALA A 96 -10.13 7.07 -14.25
C ALA A 96 -9.72 6.84 -12.79
N LEU A 97 -10.70 6.81 -11.88
CA LEU A 97 -10.50 6.44 -10.49
C LEU A 97 -9.93 5.01 -10.37
N LEU A 98 -10.47 4.04 -11.11
CA LEU A 98 -9.97 2.66 -11.09
C LEU A 98 -8.53 2.54 -11.61
N VAL A 99 -8.17 3.26 -12.67
CA VAL A 99 -6.78 3.32 -13.17
C VAL A 99 -5.86 3.88 -12.09
N LEU A 100 -6.25 4.98 -11.46
CA LEU A 100 -5.47 5.60 -10.39
C LEU A 100 -5.35 4.68 -9.16
N ARG A 101 -6.40 3.91 -8.84
CA ARG A 101 -6.37 2.85 -7.81
C ARG A 101 -5.42 1.72 -8.16
N ALA A 102 -5.37 1.29 -9.42
CA ALA A 102 -4.41 0.29 -9.87
C ALA A 102 -2.97 0.80 -9.69
N LEU A 103 -2.68 2.02 -10.15
CA LEU A 103 -1.38 2.67 -9.98
C LEU A 103 -1.00 2.83 -8.50
N GLN A 104 -1.97 3.17 -7.65
CA GLN A 104 -1.76 3.26 -6.21
C GLN A 104 -1.45 1.89 -5.61
N GLY A 105 -2.12 0.82 -6.04
CA GLY A 105 -1.80 -0.56 -5.65
C GLY A 105 -0.37 -0.96 -6.01
N VAL A 106 0.07 -0.65 -7.24
CA VAL A 106 1.44 -0.87 -7.69
C VAL A 106 2.44 -0.08 -6.83
N ALA A 107 2.18 1.21 -6.59
CA ALA A 107 3.04 2.04 -5.76
C ALA A 107 3.15 1.48 -4.33
N ILE A 108 2.02 1.09 -3.74
CA ILE A 108 1.96 0.51 -2.40
C ILE A 108 2.81 -0.75 -2.32
N ALA A 109 2.81 -1.62 -3.34
CA ALA A 109 3.50 -2.91 -3.33
C ALA A 109 5.02 -2.83 -3.02
N GLY A 110 5.67 -1.71 -3.37
CA GLY A 110 7.10 -1.51 -3.09
C GLY A 110 7.45 -1.28 -1.63
N PHE A 111 6.48 -1.07 -0.74
CA PHE A 111 6.72 -1.07 0.69
C PHE A 111 6.60 -2.46 1.34
N PRO A 112 5.44 -3.16 1.32
CA PRO A 112 5.27 -4.49 1.91
C PRO A 112 6.27 -5.51 1.39
N GLY A 113 6.44 -5.57 0.06
CA GLY A 113 7.27 -6.60 -0.57
C GLY A 113 8.73 -6.46 -0.18
N VAL A 114 9.25 -5.23 -0.26
CA VAL A 114 10.66 -4.92 0.05
C VAL A 114 10.93 -5.00 1.55
N ALA A 115 10.01 -4.51 2.39
CA ALA A 115 10.16 -4.56 3.85
C ALA A 115 10.09 -5.99 4.38
N ALA A 116 9.16 -6.82 3.88
CA ALA A 116 9.05 -8.22 4.29
C ALA A 116 10.30 -9.02 3.90
N ALA A 117 10.79 -8.87 2.65
CA ALA A 117 12.02 -9.51 2.20
C ALA A 117 13.24 -9.08 3.06
N TYR A 118 13.36 -7.77 3.33
CA TYR A 118 14.46 -7.23 4.13
C TYR A 118 14.44 -7.70 5.60
N LEU A 119 13.24 -7.80 6.18
CA LEU A 119 13.07 -8.27 7.56
C LEU A 119 13.30 -9.79 7.65
N ALA A 120 12.94 -10.55 6.62
CA ALA A 120 13.23 -11.99 6.54
C ALA A 120 14.72 -12.30 6.47
N GLU A 121 15.48 -11.52 5.71
CA GLU A 121 16.93 -11.68 5.62
C GLU A 121 17.67 -11.30 6.91
N ARG A 122 17.18 -10.30 7.66
CA ARG A 122 17.89 -9.77 8.84
C ARG A 122 17.48 -10.35 10.18
N LEU A 123 16.24 -10.82 10.35
CA LEU A 123 15.71 -11.20 11.67
C LEU A 123 15.52 -12.71 11.85
N GLY A 124 15.73 -13.52 10.81
CA GLY A 124 15.38 -14.94 10.82
C GLY A 124 13.88 -15.18 10.95
N ARG A 125 13.45 -16.45 10.86
CA ARG A 125 12.02 -16.85 10.81
C ARG A 125 11.15 -16.28 11.95
N ALA A 126 11.74 -16.05 13.13
CA ALA A 126 11.02 -15.54 14.31
C ALA A 126 10.70 -14.04 14.26
N GLY A 127 11.50 -13.22 13.59
CA GLY A 127 11.26 -11.77 13.52
C GLY A 127 10.34 -11.33 12.36
N VAL A 128 10.17 -12.19 11.35
CA VAL A 128 9.26 -11.96 10.20
C VAL A 128 7.82 -11.87 10.66
N ALA A 129 7.38 -12.81 11.51
CA ALA A 129 6.01 -12.84 12.01
C ALA A 129 5.65 -11.56 12.80
N ALA A 130 6.56 -11.06 13.63
CA ALA A 130 6.36 -9.82 14.37
C ALA A 130 6.34 -8.58 13.46
N ALA A 131 7.21 -8.53 12.45
CA ALA A 131 7.25 -7.46 11.46
C ALA A 131 6.00 -7.41 10.56
N VAL A 132 5.60 -8.57 10.03
CA VAL A 132 4.39 -8.73 9.23
C VAL A 132 3.16 -8.46 10.08
N GLY A 133 3.14 -8.94 11.34
CA GLY A 133 2.09 -8.64 12.30
C GLY A 133 1.95 -7.15 12.59
N ALA A 134 3.06 -6.41 12.77
CA ALA A 134 3.04 -4.95 12.92
C ALA A 134 2.55 -4.23 11.65
N MET A 135 2.84 -4.78 10.47
CA MET A 135 2.32 -4.27 9.20
C MET A 135 0.81 -4.46 9.09
N ILE A 136 0.32 -5.66 9.42
CA ILE A 136 -1.10 -6.03 9.36
C ILE A 136 -1.90 -5.31 10.46
N ALA A 137 -1.33 -5.08 11.65
CA ALA A 137 -1.97 -4.31 12.72
C ALA A 137 -2.29 -2.87 12.29
N GLY A 138 -1.59 -2.32 11.29
CA GLY A 138 -1.95 -1.06 10.66
C GLY A 138 -3.32 -1.08 9.97
N ASN A 139 -3.79 -2.24 9.54
CA ASN A 139 -5.12 -2.43 8.97
C ASN A 139 -6.22 -2.09 10.00
N THR A 140 -6.08 -2.58 11.24
CA THR A 140 -7.03 -2.32 12.35
C THR A 140 -7.12 -0.85 12.77
N ILE A 141 -6.08 -0.04 12.51
CA ILE A 141 -6.10 1.41 12.78
C ILE A 141 -6.65 2.19 11.58
N GLY A 142 -6.53 1.63 10.36
CA GLY A 142 -6.98 2.24 9.11
C GLY A 142 -8.43 1.92 8.70
N GLY A 143 -9.04 0.88 9.29
CA GLY A 143 -10.40 0.43 8.99
C GLY A 143 -10.85 -0.75 9.85
#